data_AF-A0A3D0RQ99-F1
#
_entry.id   AF-A0A3D0RQ99-F1
#
_cell.length_a   1.000
_cell.length_b   1.000
_cell.length_c   1.000
_cell.angle_alpha   90.00
_cell.angle_beta   90.00
_cell.angle_gamma   90.00
#
_symmetry.space_group_name_H-M   'P 1'
#
loop_
_entity.id
_entity.type
_entity.pdbx_description
1 polymer ?
#
loop_
_entity_poly.entity_id
_entity_poly.type
_entity_poly.pdbx_seq_one_letter_code
_entity_poly.pdbx_strand_id
1 'polypeptide(L)'
;MAVLVAVVTVLGATTACLASVAVSTAGDMDFSGLDASIRAQKADIINTIKAYEHYRAFTTYKRYDELGYLLYDPNADEQTALRNRALQDEAWGVASGLTSFFIARYINADGQYDLERELQEEWAHDAQTQDLNATPYFVQSDAERNRSSFLTANMITFAVAFWFLTVAQITEKKIKYLWAGLGILFALAGIAGILIGRFML
;
A
#
# COMPACT_ATOMS: atom_id res chain seq x y z
N MET A 1 42.25 0.04 -30.95
CA MET A 1 42.05 0.63 -29.61
C MET A 1 40.94 1.67 -29.60
N ALA A 2 40.92 2.65 -30.52
CA ALA A 2 39.85 3.67 -30.59
C ALA A 2 38.44 3.08 -30.68
N VAL A 3 38.25 2.02 -31.48
CA VAL A 3 36.98 1.29 -31.59
C VAL A 3 36.52 0.69 -30.25
N LEU A 4 37.44 0.11 -29.45
CA LEU A 4 37.09 -0.50 -28.16
C LEU A 4 36.64 0.56 -27.14
N VAL A 5 37.29 1.73 -27.15
CA VAL A 5 36.88 2.86 -26.31
C VAL A 5 35.46 3.31 -26.69
N ALA A 6 35.19 3.48 -27.99
CA ALA A 6 33.85 3.84 -28.46
C ALA A 6 32.79 2.81 -28.03
N VAL A 7 33.09 1.51 -28.13
CA VAL A 7 32.18 0.44 -27.69
C VAL A 7 31.90 0.53 -26.18
N VAL A 8 32.93 0.71 -25.34
CA VAL A 8 32.74 0.85 -23.88
C VAL A 8 31.92 2.08 -23.53
N THR A 9 32.12 3.20 -24.23
CA THR A 9 31.31 4.41 -24.02
C THR A 9 29.83 4.18 -24.36
N VAL A 10 29.53 3.51 -25.47
CA VAL A 10 28.14 3.18 -25.85
C VAL A 10 27.49 2.22 -24.85
N LEU A 11 28.24 1.21 -24.37
CA LEU A 11 27.75 0.27 -23.35
C LEU A 11 27.49 0.97 -22.00
N GLY A 12 28.37 1.88 -21.60
CA GLY A 12 28.17 2.73 -20.42
C GLY A 12 26.90 3.59 -20.54
N ALA A 13 26.70 4.24 -21.68
CA ALA A 13 25.49 5.03 -21.94
C ALA A 13 24.20 4.18 -21.94
N THR A 14 24.26 2.97 -22.49
CA THR A 14 23.13 2.03 -22.47
C THR A 14 22.82 1.59 -21.03
N THR A 15 23.84 1.34 -20.21
CA THR A 15 23.67 1.00 -18.79
C THR A 15 23.01 2.13 -18.02
N ALA A 16 23.41 3.38 -18.26
CA ALA A 16 22.79 4.56 -17.67
C ALA A 16 21.30 4.67 -18.06
N CYS A 17 20.96 4.41 -19.32
CA CYS A 17 19.58 4.39 -19.79
C CYS A 17 18.74 3.33 -19.07
N LEU A 18 19.26 2.10 -18.94
CA LEU A 18 18.57 1.02 -18.23
C LEU A 18 18.38 1.33 -16.74
N ALA A 19 19.38 1.91 -16.08
CA ALA A 19 19.27 2.34 -14.68
C ALA A 19 18.17 3.41 -14.52
N SER A 20 18.12 4.39 -15.43
CA SER A 20 17.10 5.45 -15.43
C SER A 20 15.68 4.89 -15.57
N VAL A 21 15.48 3.91 -16.47
CA VAL A 21 14.18 3.23 -16.62
C VAL A 21 13.78 2.53 -15.33
N ALA A 22 14.69 1.79 -14.70
CA ALA A 22 14.41 1.11 -13.42
C ALA A 22 14.05 2.09 -12.29
N VAL A 23 14.70 3.26 -12.22
CA VAL A 23 14.31 4.33 -11.27
C VAL A 23 12.91 4.85 -11.56
N SER A 24 12.58 5.10 -12.82
CA SER A 24 11.24 5.58 -13.21
C SER A 24 10.17 4.58 -12.81
N THR A 25 10.38 3.29 -13.13
CA THR A 25 9.45 2.22 -12.77
C THR A 25 9.31 2.09 -11.25
N ALA A 26 10.41 2.17 -10.48
CA ALA A 26 10.33 2.18 -9.03
C ALA A 26 9.50 3.36 -8.51
N GLY A 27 9.66 4.55 -9.09
CA GLY A 27 8.87 5.74 -8.74
C GLY A 27 7.37 5.57 -9.03
N ASP A 28 7.02 5.01 -10.18
CA ASP A 28 5.63 4.73 -10.55
C ASP A 28 4.98 3.71 -9.59
N MET A 29 5.75 2.71 -9.16
CA MET A 29 5.31 1.71 -8.19
C MET A 29 5.17 2.28 -6.78
N ASP A 30 6.09 3.14 -6.33
CA ASP A 30 5.95 3.86 -5.06
C ASP A 30 4.67 4.71 -5.05
N PHE A 31 4.40 5.44 -6.14
CA PHE A 31 3.19 6.25 -6.25
C PHE A 31 1.93 5.38 -6.17
N SER A 32 1.93 4.24 -6.87
CA SER A 32 0.82 3.28 -6.84
C SER A 32 0.63 2.67 -5.45
N GLY A 33 1.72 2.35 -4.74
CA GLY A 33 1.68 1.85 -3.36
C GLY A 33 1.16 2.89 -2.37
N LEU A 34 1.54 4.16 -2.53
CA LEU A 34 1.00 5.25 -1.72
C LEU A 34 -0.50 5.46 -1.98
N ASP A 35 -0.93 5.44 -3.23
CA ASP A 35 -2.34 5.55 -3.58
C ASP A 35 -3.17 4.39 -3.00
N ALA A 36 -2.70 3.14 -3.12
CA ALA A 36 -3.33 1.98 -2.48
C ALA A 36 -3.39 2.12 -0.95
N SER A 37 -2.34 2.66 -0.33
CA SER A 37 -2.33 2.93 1.12
C SER A 37 -3.36 3.99 1.53
N ILE A 38 -3.52 5.04 0.72
CA ILE A 38 -4.52 6.08 0.95
C ILE A 38 -5.93 5.50 0.80
N ARG A 39 -6.17 4.66 -0.22
CA ARG A 39 -7.46 3.98 -0.41
C ARG A 39 -7.78 3.07 0.77
N ALA A 40 -6.80 2.30 1.26
CA ALA A 40 -6.91 1.47 2.46
C ALA A 40 -7.29 2.29 3.70
N GLN A 41 -6.57 3.38 3.97
CA GLN A 41 -6.91 4.25 5.11
C GLN A 41 -8.27 4.93 4.95
N LYS A 42 -8.63 5.35 3.73
CA LYS A 42 -9.93 5.94 3.46
C LYS A 42 -11.06 4.93 3.71
N ALA A 43 -10.91 3.69 3.24
CA ALA A 43 -11.84 2.59 3.48
C ALA A 43 -12.01 2.35 4.99
N ASP A 44 -10.89 2.18 5.70
CA ASP A 44 -10.88 1.96 7.16
C ASP A 44 -11.63 3.07 7.92
N ILE A 45 -11.32 4.33 7.63
CA ILE A 45 -11.94 5.48 8.30
C ILE A 45 -13.42 5.56 7.98
N ILE A 46 -13.82 5.42 6.71
CA ILE A 46 -15.23 5.52 6.31
C ILE A 46 -16.04 4.38 6.94
N ASN A 47 -15.51 3.16 6.90
CA ASN A 47 -16.19 1.98 7.44
C ASN A 47 -16.31 2.09 8.96
N THR A 48 -15.24 2.56 9.63
CA THR A 48 -15.26 2.88 11.06
C THR A 48 -16.33 3.91 11.38
N ILE A 49 -16.36 5.05 10.72
CA ILE A 49 -17.35 6.10 10.99
C ILE A 49 -18.78 5.55 10.84
N LYS A 50 -19.08 4.89 9.73
CA LYS A 50 -20.41 4.32 9.47
C LYS A 50 -20.82 3.28 10.52
N ALA A 51 -19.94 2.34 10.81
CA ALA A 51 -20.23 1.26 11.76
C ALA A 51 -20.44 1.81 13.18
N TYR A 52 -19.66 2.82 13.59
CA TYR A 52 -19.86 3.50 14.87
C TYR A 52 -21.12 4.37 14.89
N GLU A 53 -21.54 4.97 13.77
CA GLU A 53 -22.85 5.64 13.66
C GLU A 53 -24.00 4.65 13.85
N HIS A 54 -23.95 3.49 13.20
CA HIS A 54 -24.94 2.43 13.38
C HIS A 54 -24.93 1.89 14.82
N TYR A 55 -23.75 1.64 15.40
CA TYR A 55 -23.61 1.18 16.77
C TYR A 55 -24.18 2.20 17.78
N ARG A 56 -23.93 3.49 17.56
CA ARG A 56 -24.54 4.56 18.37
C ARG A 56 -26.06 4.59 18.23
N ALA A 57 -26.58 4.43 17.02
CA ALA A 57 -28.02 4.35 16.81
C ALA A 57 -28.63 3.15 17.53
N PHE A 58 -27.99 1.99 17.45
CA PHE A 58 -28.40 0.77 18.13
C PHE A 58 -28.39 0.91 19.67
N THR A 59 -27.32 1.45 20.24
CA THR A 59 -27.24 1.65 21.70
C THR A 59 -28.28 2.66 22.19
N THR A 60 -28.55 3.70 21.39
CA THR A 60 -29.63 4.67 21.69
C THR A 60 -31.00 4.00 21.60
N TYR A 61 -31.23 3.18 20.57
CA TYR A 61 -32.44 2.37 20.43
C TYR A 61 -32.65 1.49 21.67
N LYS A 62 -31.65 0.69 22.05
CA LYS A 62 -31.71 -0.18 23.24
C LYS A 62 -32.01 0.58 24.52
N ARG A 63 -31.43 1.77 24.69
CA ARG A 63 -31.70 2.63 25.85
C ARG A 63 -33.17 3.05 25.93
N TYR A 64 -33.77 3.46 24.82
CA TYR A 64 -35.17 3.89 24.80
C TYR A 64 -36.14 2.71 24.87
N ASP A 65 -35.79 1.59 24.26
CA ASP A 65 -36.54 0.33 24.35
C ASP A 65 -36.63 -0.14 25.82
N GLU A 66 -35.49 -0.20 26.51
CA GLU A 66 -35.40 -0.57 27.92
C GLU A 66 -36.10 0.46 28.84
N LEU A 67 -35.99 1.75 28.54
CA LEU A 67 -36.70 2.80 29.30
C LEU A 67 -38.22 2.58 29.27
N GLY A 68 -38.78 2.18 28.13
CA GLY A 68 -40.20 1.85 28.04
C GLY A 68 -40.58 0.68 28.95
N TYR A 69 -39.75 -0.37 29.02
CA TYR A 69 -39.96 -1.47 29.96
C TYR A 69 -39.82 -1.04 31.43
N LEU A 70 -38.84 -0.21 31.77
CA LEU A 70 -38.61 0.26 33.13
C LEU A 70 -39.71 1.20 33.64
N LEU A 71 -40.40 1.90 32.75
CA LEU A 71 -41.54 2.75 33.09
C LEU A 71 -42.84 1.96 33.36
N TYR A 72 -42.84 0.65 33.10
CA TYR A 72 -43.97 -0.21 33.42
C TYR A 72 -43.97 -0.58 34.90
N ASP A 73 -44.95 -0.05 35.65
CA ASP A 73 -45.19 -0.38 37.05
C ASP A 73 -46.61 -0.91 37.25
N PRO A 74 -46.79 -2.20 37.55
CA PRO A 74 -48.11 -2.80 37.77
C PRO A 74 -48.77 -2.39 39.10
N ASN A 75 -48.03 -1.78 40.03
CA ASN A 75 -48.53 -1.38 41.35
C ASN A 75 -48.75 0.14 41.49
N ALA A 76 -48.54 0.90 40.42
CA ALA A 76 -48.73 2.35 40.40
C ALA A 76 -50.21 2.73 40.59
N ASP A 77 -50.45 3.88 41.24
CA ASP A 77 -51.77 4.50 41.28
C ASP A 77 -52.22 4.96 39.88
N GLU A 78 -53.53 5.15 39.68
CA GLU A 78 -54.13 5.44 38.37
C GLU A 78 -53.52 6.68 37.69
N GLN A 79 -53.20 7.72 38.45
CA GLN A 79 -52.61 8.95 37.92
C GLN A 79 -51.16 8.72 37.46
N THR A 80 -50.37 8.01 38.27
CA THR A 80 -49.00 7.62 37.91
C THR A 80 -48.97 6.66 36.72
N ALA A 81 -49.90 5.70 36.66
CA ALA A 81 -50.01 4.76 35.54
C ALA A 81 -50.33 5.46 34.21
N LEU A 82 -51.25 6.45 34.21
CA LEU A 82 -51.57 7.25 33.02
C LEU A 82 -50.37 8.09 32.56
N ARG A 83 -49.64 8.71 33.50
CA ARG A 83 -48.41 9.45 33.19
C ARG A 83 -47.32 8.54 32.63
N ASN A 84 -47.09 7.39 33.25
CA ASN A 84 -46.07 6.44 32.82
C ASN A 84 -46.39 5.87 31.43
N ARG A 85 -47.66 5.60 31.12
CA ARG A 85 -48.08 5.17 29.78
C ARG A 85 -47.72 6.21 28.71
N ALA A 86 -47.98 7.49 28.95
CA ALA A 86 -47.59 8.54 27.99
C ALA A 86 -46.07 8.60 27.76
N LEU A 87 -45.27 8.40 28.81
CA LEU A 87 -43.81 8.36 28.71
C LEU A 87 -43.30 7.07 28.02
N GLN A 88 -43.98 5.94 28.21
CA GLN A 88 -43.70 4.68 27.51
C GLN A 88 -43.92 4.83 26.02
N ASP A 89 -45.07 5.39 25.62
CA ASP A 89 -45.41 5.61 24.22
C ASP A 89 -44.40 6.54 23.54
N GLU A 90 -43.93 7.57 24.24
CA GLU A 90 -42.85 8.45 23.77
C GLU A 90 -41.52 7.68 23.63
N ALA A 91 -41.11 6.93 24.65
CA ALA A 91 -39.86 6.17 24.63
C ALA A 91 -39.83 5.13 23.51
N TRP A 92 -40.89 4.34 23.35
CA TRP A 92 -41.00 3.36 22.26
C TRP A 92 -41.18 4.02 20.90
N GLY A 93 -41.83 5.18 20.83
CA GLY A 93 -41.90 5.99 19.60
C GLY A 93 -40.51 6.41 19.13
N VAL A 94 -39.66 6.88 20.04
CA VAL A 94 -38.26 7.22 19.74
C VAL A 94 -37.46 5.97 19.34
N ALA A 95 -37.61 4.86 20.08
CA ALA A 95 -36.93 3.60 19.75
C ALA A 95 -37.32 3.11 18.34
N SER A 96 -38.60 3.12 18.00
CA SER A 96 -39.09 2.75 16.66
C SER A 96 -38.47 3.61 15.57
N GLY A 97 -38.33 4.92 15.81
CA GLY A 97 -37.71 5.84 14.85
C GLY A 97 -36.22 5.59 14.61
N LEU A 98 -35.51 4.96 15.55
CA LEU A 98 -34.08 4.67 15.44
C LEU A 98 -33.77 3.40 14.65
N THR A 99 -34.77 2.53 14.42
CA THR A 99 -34.58 1.23 13.74
C THR A 99 -34.05 1.33 12.31
N SER A 100 -34.27 2.46 11.62
CA SER A 100 -33.74 2.70 10.27
C SER A 100 -32.28 3.15 10.24
N PHE A 101 -31.70 3.50 11.40
CA PHE A 101 -30.36 4.07 11.50
C PHE A 101 -29.28 3.05 11.88
N PHE A 102 -29.65 1.78 12.05
CA PHE A 102 -28.71 0.68 12.24
C PHE A 102 -29.15 -0.55 11.45
N ILE A 103 -28.21 -1.41 11.07
CA ILE A 103 -28.49 -2.58 10.25
C ILE A 103 -28.73 -3.80 11.14
N ALA A 104 -29.96 -4.32 11.14
CA ALA A 104 -30.36 -5.43 12.01
C ALA A 104 -29.59 -6.74 11.77
N ARG A 105 -28.97 -6.92 10.60
CA ARG A 105 -28.18 -8.13 10.28
C ARG A 105 -26.98 -8.33 11.22
N TYR A 106 -26.45 -7.25 11.77
CA TYR A 106 -25.30 -7.25 12.67
C TYR A 106 -25.70 -7.48 14.13
N ILE A 107 -26.98 -7.69 14.42
CA ILE A 107 -27.44 -8.06 15.77
C ILE A 107 -27.26 -9.57 15.94
N ASN A 108 -26.53 -9.97 16.97
CA ASN A 108 -26.28 -11.36 17.32
C ASN A 108 -27.50 -11.98 18.03
N ALA A 109 -27.52 -13.31 18.15
CA ALA A 109 -28.58 -14.02 18.86
C ALA A 109 -28.76 -13.54 20.32
N ASP A 110 -27.66 -13.06 20.94
CA ASP A 110 -27.64 -12.49 22.29
C ASP A 110 -28.21 -11.06 22.36
N GLY A 111 -28.67 -10.51 21.23
CA GLY A 111 -29.25 -9.17 21.14
C GLY A 111 -28.22 -8.03 21.24
N GLN A 112 -26.94 -8.33 21.12
CA GLN A 112 -25.83 -7.35 21.04
C GLN A 112 -25.49 -7.03 19.58
N TYR A 113 -24.97 -5.83 19.35
CA TYR A 113 -24.54 -5.41 18.01
C TYR A 113 -23.08 -5.80 17.75
N ASP A 114 -22.86 -6.50 16.66
CA ASP A 114 -21.57 -6.99 16.23
C ASP A 114 -20.87 -5.97 15.32
N LEU A 115 -20.22 -5.01 15.96
CA LEU A 115 -19.46 -3.97 15.28
C LEU A 115 -18.30 -4.55 14.45
N GLU A 116 -17.62 -5.56 15.00
CA GLU A 116 -16.45 -6.16 14.35
C GLU A 116 -16.85 -6.87 13.05
N ARG A 117 -17.96 -7.61 13.07
CA ARG A 117 -18.50 -8.25 11.86
C ARG A 117 -18.84 -7.24 10.77
N GLU A 118 -19.48 -6.13 11.13
CA GLU A 118 -19.78 -5.06 10.16
C GLU A 118 -18.49 -4.48 9.55
N LEU A 119 -17.51 -4.14 10.38
CA LEU A 119 -16.23 -3.61 9.90
C LEU A 119 -15.51 -4.57 8.96
N GLN A 120 -15.50 -5.87 9.29
CA GLN A 120 -14.87 -6.90 8.47
C GLN A 120 -15.60 -7.12 7.13
N GLU A 121 -16.93 -7.09 7.14
CA GLU A 121 -17.74 -7.21 5.91
C GLU A 121 -17.54 -6.01 4.99
N GLU A 122 -17.55 -4.78 5.53
CA GLU A 122 -17.31 -3.56 4.75
C GLU A 122 -15.86 -3.50 4.23
N TRP A 123 -14.87 -3.89 5.04
CA TRP A 123 -13.49 -3.99 4.59
C TRP A 123 -13.32 -5.02 3.46
N ALA A 124 -13.97 -6.18 3.59
CA ALA A 124 -13.95 -7.20 2.54
C ALA A 124 -14.64 -6.72 1.26
N HIS A 125 -15.72 -5.94 1.38
CA HIS A 125 -16.39 -5.33 0.25
C HIS A 125 -15.49 -4.31 -0.48
N ASP A 126 -14.82 -3.43 0.27
CA ASP A 126 -13.90 -2.46 -0.30
C ASP A 126 -12.69 -3.15 -0.95
N ALA A 127 -12.16 -4.21 -0.35
CA ALA A 127 -11.08 -5.00 -0.92
C ALA A 127 -11.46 -5.70 -2.25
N GLN A 128 -12.75 -5.93 -2.51
CA GLN A 128 -13.23 -6.46 -3.79
C GLN A 128 -13.40 -5.39 -4.86
N THR A 129 -13.72 -4.16 -4.47
CA THR A 129 -14.04 -3.06 -5.40
C THR A 129 -12.83 -2.22 -5.76
N GLN A 130 -11.86 -2.14 -4.86
CA GLN A 130 -10.64 -1.35 -5.02
C GLN A 130 -9.44 -2.06 -4.41
N ASP A 131 -8.26 -1.72 -4.93
CA ASP A 131 -7.00 -2.21 -4.37
C ASP A 131 -6.66 -1.47 -3.07
N LEU A 132 -6.61 -2.23 -1.97
CA LEU A 132 -6.23 -1.76 -0.64
C LEU A 132 -4.82 -2.26 -0.25
N ASN A 133 -4.19 -3.11 -1.06
CA ASN A 133 -2.93 -3.75 -0.70
C ASN A 133 -1.74 -3.03 -1.33
N ALA A 134 -1.08 -2.19 -0.53
CA ALA A 134 0.10 -1.45 -0.97
C ALA A 134 1.38 -2.29 -1.01
N THR A 135 1.46 -3.38 -0.25
CA THR A 135 2.67 -4.21 -0.11
C THR A 135 3.27 -4.68 -1.44
N PRO A 136 2.51 -5.26 -2.40
CA PRO A 136 3.08 -5.73 -3.65
C PRO A 136 3.72 -4.60 -4.48
N TYR A 137 3.24 -3.37 -4.36
CA TYR A 137 3.82 -2.23 -5.08
C TYR A 137 5.17 -1.81 -4.49
N PHE A 138 5.27 -1.72 -3.17
CA PHE A 138 6.54 -1.38 -2.51
C PHE A 138 7.60 -2.47 -2.70
N VAL A 139 7.22 -3.74 -2.66
CA VAL A 139 8.15 -4.86 -2.94
C VAL A 139 8.70 -4.77 -4.37
N GLN A 140 7.86 -4.44 -5.35
CA GLN A 140 8.29 -4.26 -6.74
C GLN A 140 9.16 -3.01 -6.91
N SER A 141 8.81 -1.90 -6.25
CA SER A 141 9.62 -0.68 -6.22
C SER A 141 11.03 -0.94 -5.67
N ASP A 142 11.13 -1.68 -4.56
CA ASP A 142 12.41 -2.03 -3.95
C ASP A 142 13.26 -2.92 -4.86
N ALA A 143 12.64 -3.87 -5.57
CA ALA A 143 13.33 -4.69 -6.56
C ALA A 143 13.92 -3.82 -7.69
N GLU A 144 13.14 -2.91 -8.27
CA GLU A 144 13.61 -2.02 -9.34
C GLU A 144 14.63 -0.98 -8.84
N ARG A 145 14.53 -0.52 -7.60
CA ARG A 145 15.58 0.29 -6.94
C ARG A 145 16.88 -0.46 -6.81
N ASN A 146 16.84 -1.71 -6.35
CA ASN A 146 18.03 -2.54 -6.23
C ASN A 146 18.69 -2.78 -7.59
N ARG A 147 17.87 -3.04 -8.61
CA ARG A 147 18.30 -3.17 -9.99
C ARG A 147 18.97 -1.90 -10.52
N SER A 148 18.36 -0.74 -10.30
CA SER A 148 18.95 0.55 -10.67
C SER A 148 20.29 0.81 -9.96
N SER A 149 20.35 0.56 -8.65
CA SER A 149 21.56 0.70 -7.85
C SER A 149 22.69 -0.19 -8.39
N PHE A 150 22.36 -1.44 -8.73
CA PHE A 150 23.31 -2.38 -9.34
C PHE A 150 23.80 -1.92 -10.72
N LEU A 151 22.90 -1.44 -11.59
CA LEU A 151 23.28 -0.92 -12.91
C LEU A 151 24.14 0.36 -12.79
N THR A 152 23.85 1.21 -11.80
CA THR A 152 24.66 2.40 -11.49
C THR A 152 26.05 2.02 -11.00
N ALA A 153 26.17 0.99 -10.14
CA ALA A 153 27.46 0.45 -9.75
C ALA A 153 28.22 -0.12 -10.95
N ASN A 154 27.53 -0.76 -11.89
CA ASN A 154 28.13 -1.30 -13.11
C ASN A 154 28.71 -0.21 -14.03
N MET A 155 28.17 1.01 -13.99
CA MET A 155 28.75 2.16 -14.69
C MET A 155 30.18 2.47 -14.23
N ILE A 156 30.51 2.24 -12.95
CA ILE A 156 31.86 2.40 -12.41
C ILE A 156 32.82 1.41 -13.09
N THR A 157 32.38 0.17 -13.30
CA THR A 157 33.15 -0.85 -14.01
C THR A 157 33.51 -0.41 -15.43
N PHE A 158 32.54 0.18 -16.16
CA PHE A 158 32.81 0.73 -17.50
C PHE A 158 33.71 1.96 -17.47
N ALA A 159 33.61 2.83 -16.46
CA ALA A 159 34.51 3.96 -16.31
C ALA A 159 35.97 3.51 -16.10
N VAL A 160 36.17 2.47 -15.29
CA VAL A 160 37.49 1.85 -15.08
C VAL A 160 38.02 1.23 -16.37
N ALA A 161 37.17 0.50 -17.12
CA ALA A 161 37.53 -0.06 -18.42
C ALA A 161 37.94 1.03 -19.42
N PHE A 162 37.15 2.11 -19.49
CA PHE A 162 37.44 3.27 -20.34
C PHE A 162 38.79 3.90 -20.00
N TRP A 163 39.09 4.08 -18.71
CA TRP A 163 40.36 4.64 -18.27
C TRP A 163 41.55 3.79 -18.71
N PHE A 164 41.52 2.47 -18.46
CA PHE A 164 42.59 1.56 -18.87
C PHE A 164 42.79 1.50 -20.38
N LEU A 165 41.70 1.48 -21.16
CA LEU A 165 41.78 1.48 -22.62
C LEU A 165 42.34 2.80 -23.16
N THR A 166 42.05 3.92 -22.51
CA THR A 166 42.60 5.24 -22.88
C THR A 166 44.10 5.32 -22.56
N VAL A 167 44.52 4.86 -21.37
CA VAL A 167 45.94 4.76 -21.00
C VAL A 167 46.71 3.85 -21.97
N ALA A 168 46.11 2.74 -22.40
CA ALA A 168 46.69 1.84 -23.39
C ALA A 168 46.85 2.49 -24.79
N GLN A 169 46.07 3.53 -25.13
CA GLN A 169 46.27 4.26 -26.38
C GLN A 169 47.51 5.15 -26.34
N ILE A 170 47.76 5.79 -25.21
CA ILE A 170 48.82 6.79 -25.03
C ILE A 170 50.18 6.12 -24.72
N THR A 171 50.16 4.91 -24.17
CA THR A 171 51.38 4.18 -23.78
C THR A 171 52.06 3.50 -24.98
N GLU A 172 53.37 3.69 -25.14
CA GLU A 172 54.19 2.98 -26.13
C GLU A 172 54.82 1.69 -25.55
N LYS A 173 55.32 0.80 -26.43
CA LYS A 173 56.00 -0.48 -26.09
C LYS A 173 55.08 -1.59 -25.52
N LYS A 174 55.69 -2.67 -24.99
CA LYS A 174 55.02 -3.92 -24.56
C LYS A 174 54.01 -3.74 -23.42
N ILE A 175 54.15 -2.71 -22.58
CA ILE A 175 53.27 -2.43 -21.43
C ILE A 175 51.85 -2.06 -21.89
N LYS A 176 51.69 -1.55 -23.12
CA LYS A 176 50.39 -1.29 -23.76
C LYS A 176 49.44 -2.48 -23.73
N TYR A 177 49.95 -3.70 -23.95
CA TYR A 177 49.11 -4.89 -23.98
C TYR A 177 48.59 -5.27 -22.60
N LEU A 178 49.33 -4.94 -21.54
CA LEU A 178 48.89 -5.18 -20.15
C LEU A 178 47.70 -4.28 -19.81
N TRP A 179 47.80 -2.98 -20.08
CA TRP A 179 46.69 -2.03 -19.85
C TRP A 179 45.47 -2.34 -20.73
N ALA A 180 45.69 -2.73 -21.98
CA ALA A 180 44.60 -3.14 -22.87
C ALA A 180 43.91 -4.41 -22.38
N GLY A 181 44.67 -5.40 -21.89
CA GLY A 181 44.12 -6.62 -21.32
C GLY A 181 43.24 -6.36 -20.10
N LEU A 182 43.70 -5.52 -19.17
CA LEU A 182 42.91 -5.10 -18.01
C LEU A 182 41.64 -4.35 -18.44
N GLY A 183 41.74 -3.39 -19.37
CA GLY A 183 40.58 -2.66 -19.87
C GLY A 183 39.53 -3.56 -20.53
N ILE A 184 39.96 -4.56 -21.30
CA ILE A 184 39.06 -5.56 -21.89
C ILE A 184 38.40 -6.43 -20.82
N LEU A 185 39.16 -6.85 -19.81
CA LEU A 185 38.64 -7.68 -18.72
C LEU A 185 37.55 -6.94 -17.92
N PHE A 186 37.77 -5.66 -17.59
CA PHE A 186 36.74 -4.83 -16.96
C PHE A 186 35.55 -4.57 -17.89
N ALA A 187 35.76 -4.40 -19.20
CA ALA A 187 34.65 -4.25 -20.15
C ALA A 187 33.78 -5.52 -20.20
N LEU A 188 34.39 -6.71 -20.20
CA LEU A 188 33.68 -7.99 -20.14
C LEU A 188 32.93 -8.17 -18.81
N ALA A 189 33.54 -7.78 -17.70
CA ALA A 189 32.87 -7.77 -16.40
C ALA A 189 31.65 -6.83 -16.40
N GLY A 190 31.77 -5.65 -17.04
CA GLY A 190 30.66 -4.71 -17.22
C GLY A 190 29.52 -5.29 -18.05
N ILE A 191 29.83 -6.00 -19.14
CA ILE A 191 28.83 -6.69 -19.98
C ILE A 191 28.12 -7.79 -19.18
N ALA A 192 28.87 -8.58 -18.42
CA ALA A 192 28.30 -9.59 -17.51
C ALA A 192 27.39 -8.94 -16.46
N GLY A 193 27.79 -7.78 -15.92
CA GLY A 193 26.97 -6.98 -15.02
C GLY A 193 25.63 -6.55 -15.64
N ILE A 194 25.61 -6.10 -16.91
CA ILE A 194 24.35 -5.77 -17.59
C ILE A 194 23.43 -6.99 -17.68
N LEU A 195 23.98 -8.17 -18.00
CA LEU A 195 23.20 -9.40 -18.12
C LEU A 195 22.61 -9.83 -16.78
N ILE A 196 23.42 -9.79 -15.71
CA ILE A 196 22.99 -10.14 -14.35
C ILE A 196 21.90 -9.17 -13.89
N GLY A 197 22.12 -7.87 -14.02
CA GLY A 197 21.15 -6.83 -13.65
C GLY A 197 19.90 -6.78 -14.54
N ARG A 198 19.85 -7.56 -15.62
CA ARG A 198 18.67 -7.68 -16.48
C ARG A 198 17.85 -8.94 -16.22
N PHE A 199 18.49 -10.04 -15.83
CA PHE A 199 17.86 -11.35 -15.75
C PHE A 199 17.81 -11.95 -14.35
N MET A 200 18.58 -11.46 -13.39
CA MET A 200 18.70 -12.07 -12.05
C MET A 200 18.32 -11.11 -10.90
N LEU A 201 18.11 -9.82 -11.19
CA LEU A 201 17.65 -8.78 -10.27
C LEU A 201 16.41 -8.13 -10.87
#